data_AF-A0A6J8C132-F1
#
_entry.id   AF-A0A6J8C132-F1
#
_cell.length_a   1.000
_cell.length_b   1.000
_cell.length_c   1.000
_cell.angle_alpha   90.00
_cell.angle_beta   90.00
_cell.angle_gamma   90.00
#
_symmetry.space_group_name_H-M   'P 1'
#
loop_
_entity.id
_entity.type
_entity.pdbx_description
1 polymer ?
#
loop_
_entity_poly.entity_id
_entity_poly.type
_entity_poly.pdbx_seq_one_letter_code
_entity_poly.pdbx_strand_id
1 'polypeptide(L)'
;MCVSSEHAPGALTVVNTDNDDDNGEVAVENEDSEITNVDPLNVFYPEKDWKKIQPGQAIPAGLHVRMNMQTGENEAKLMDGDDGHKYWKIGEKEGKRKTKLVKRQSDLVIRKTNVAKREIDIAKSDTKIAKRETNIAKRETSLLDILRQKGRDL
;
A
#
# COMPACT_ATOMS: atom_id res chain seq x y z
N MET A 1 0.10 -25.73 68.15
CA MET A 1 0.07 -24.91 66.93
C MET A 1 1.37 -25.17 66.17
N CYS A 2 1.22 -25.53 64.90
CA CYS A 2 2.23 -25.67 63.83
C CYS A 2 3.14 -24.43 63.73
N VAL A 3 4.36 -24.39 63.17
CA VAL A 3 5.15 -25.34 62.35
C VAL A 3 6.62 -24.85 62.33
N SER A 4 7.57 -25.78 62.29
CA SER A 4 9.00 -25.53 62.04
C SER A 4 9.27 -25.26 60.55
N SER A 5 10.22 -24.38 60.21
CA SER A 5 10.89 -24.49 58.92
C SER A 5 12.32 -23.94 59.01
N GLU A 6 13.25 -24.89 59.14
CA GLU A 6 14.68 -24.71 59.06
C GLU A 6 15.07 -24.45 57.60
N HIS A 7 15.85 -23.40 57.36
CA HIS A 7 16.46 -23.15 56.05
C HIS A 7 17.81 -23.88 56.00
N ALA A 8 17.94 -24.85 55.09
CA ALA A 8 19.21 -25.45 54.72
C ALA A 8 19.31 -25.53 53.17
N PRO A 9 20.53 -25.51 52.62
CA PRO A 9 20.89 -24.84 51.37
C PRO A 9 20.57 -25.67 50.12
N GLY A 10 19.92 -25.03 49.12
CA GLY A 10 19.71 -25.63 47.80
C GLY A 10 20.95 -25.53 46.92
N ALA A 11 21.86 -26.49 47.04
CA ALA A 11 22.92 -26.72 46.06
C ALA A 11 22.36 -27.45 44.83
N LEU A 12 22.71 -27.00 43.62
CA LEU A 12 22.39 -27.68 42.36
C LEU A 12 23.21 -28.98 42.28
N THR A 13 22.52 -30.13 42.27
CA THR A 13 23.12 -31.43 41.94
C THR A 13 22.96 -31.70 40.45
N VAL A 14 24.07 -31.95 39.76
CA VAL A 14 24.06 -32.44 38.37
C VAL A 14 23.60 -33.90 38.40
N VAL A 15 22.52 -34.21 37.69
CA VAL A 15 22.11 -35.59 37.41
C VAL A 15 22.85 -36.04 36.17
N ASN A 16 23.80 -36.96 36.32
CA ASN A 16 24.34 -37.71 35.20
C ASN A 16 23.34 -38.83 34.89
N THR A 17 22.66 -38.72 33.75
CA THR A 17 21.76 -39.77 33.25
C THR A 17 22.52 -40.59 32.21
N ASP A 18 23.25 -41.59 32.67
CA ASP A 18 23.68 -42.70 31.82
C ASP A 18 22.55 -43.74 31.86
N ASN A 19 21.72 -43.79 30.82
CA ASN A 19 20.89 -44.95 30.52
C ASN A 19 20.78 -45.12 29.01
N ASP A 20 21.28 -46.27 28.59
CA ASP A 20 21.21 -46.84 27.26
C ASP A 20 19.77 -47.19 26.84
N ASP A 21 19.55 -47.15 25.53
CA ASP A 21 18.52 -47.86 24.74
C ASP A 21 17.06 -47.80 25.23
N ASP A 22 16.30 -46.86 24.64
CA ASP A 22 14.90 -47.13 24.27
C ASP A 22 14.65 -46.59 22.85
N ASN A 23 14.61 -47.51 21.89
CA ASN A 23 14.13 -47.26 20.53
C ASN A 23 12.61 -47.11 20.57
N GLY A 24 12.16 -45.96 21.07
CA GLY A 24 10.77 -45.52 20.99
C GLY A 24 10.50 -44.90 19.62
N GLU A 25 10.00 -45.70 18.68
CA GLU A 25 9.36 -45.23 17.46
C GLU A 25 8.12 -44.39 17.84
N VAL A 26 8.31 -43.08 17.98
CA VAL A 26 7.21 -42.12 17.97
C VAL A 26 6.74 -42.01 16.52
N ALA A 27 5.70 -42.78 16.22
CA ALA A 27 4.90 -42.62 15.03
C ALA A 27 4.52 -41.15 14.90
N VAL A 28 5.11 -40.47 13.92
CA VAL A 28 4.70 -39.14 13.52
C VAL A 28 3.35 -39.34 12.83
N GLU A 29 2.29 -39.21 13.63
CA GLU A 29 0.95 -38.99 13.13
C GLU A 29 1.02 -37.70 12.31
N ASN A 30 1.17 -37.87 10.99
CA ASN A 30 1.08 -36.80 10.03
C ASN A 30 -0.38 -36.38 10.03
N GLU A 31 -0.74 -35.52 10.98
CA GLU A 31 -1.90 -34.67 10.82
C GLU A 31 -1.53 -33.69 9.72
N ASP A 32 -1.90 -34.08 8.51
CA ASP A 32 -2.03 -33.31 7.28
C ASP A 32 -2.88 -32.06 7.55
N SER A 33 -2.35 -31.13 8.33
CA SER A 33 -2.75 -29.74 8.28
C SER A 33 -2.17 -29.23 6.98
N GLU A 34 -3.03 -29.23 5.96
CA GLU A 34 -2.82 -28.58 4.67
C GLU A 34 -1.96 -27.30 4.83
N ILE A 35 -0.65 -27.39 4.56
CA ILE A 35 0.19 -26.22 4.34
C ILE A 35 -0.09 -25.75 2.91
N THR A 36 -1.36 -25.46 2.61
CA THR A 36 -1.83 -24.82 1.38
C THR A 36 -1.99 -23.32 1.59
N ASN A 37 -1.23 -22.72 2.49
CA ASN A 37 -1.00 -21.28 2.52
C ASN A 37 0.42 -21.05 3.02
N VAL A 38 1.38 -20.93 2.10
CA VAL A 38 2.61 -20.18 2.38
C VAL A 38 2.19 -18.73 2.53
N ASP A 39 1.64 -18.40 3.70
CA ASP A 39 1.22 -17.06 4.07
C ASP A 39 2.48 -16.18 4.00
N PRO A 40 2.51 -15.17 3.12
CA PRO A 40 3.73 -14.43 2.85
C PRO A 40 4.11 -13.64 4.10
N LEU A 41 5.09 -14.18 4.85
CA LEU A 41 5.72 -13.58 6.00
C LEU A 41 4.73 -13.23 7.13
N ASN A 42 4.50 -14.17 8.05
CA ASN A 42 3.87 -13.91 9.36
C ASN A 42 4.77 -12.98 10.21
N VAL A 43 4.91 -11.74 9.78
CA VAL A 43 5.76 -10.71 10.38
C VAL A 43 4.90 -9.77 11.21
N PHE A 44 5.38 -9.43 12.40
CA PHE A 44 4.72 -8.52 13.32
C PHE A 44 4.75 -7.08 12.79
N TYR A 45 3.57 -6.45 12.74
CA TYR A 45 3.43 -5.03 12.38
C TYR A 45 3.30 -4.19 13.65
N PRO A 46 4.33 -3.40 13.99
CA PRO A 46 4.39 -2.62 15.21
C PRO A 46 3.49 -1.39 15.18
N GLU A 47 2.93 -1.06 16.34
CA GLU A 47 2.17 0.17 16.61
C GLU A 47 2.87 0.98 17.71
N LYS A 48 2.41 2.20 18.00
CA LYS A 48 2.98 3.03 19.08
C LYS A 48 2.71 2.43 20.46
N ASP A 49 1.56 1.76 20.59
CA ASP A 49 1.15 1.09 21.82
C ASP A 49 1.51 -0.40 21.78
N TRP A 50 1.52 -1.02 22.95
CA TRP A 50 1.85 -2.44 23.12
C TRP A 50 0.80 -3.34 22.49
N LYS A 51 1.25 -4.29 21.67
CA LYS A 51 0.40 -5.25 20.96
C LYS A 51 0.92 -6.67 21.12
N LYS A 52 0.01 -7.61 21.37
CA LYS A 52 0.31 -9.03 21.53
C LYS A 52 0.92 -9.63 20.25
N ILE A 53 1.96 -10.44 20.44
CA ILE A 53 2.67 -11.20 19.41
C ILE A 53 2.10 -12.61 19.36
N GLN A 54 1.79 -13.11 18.16
CA GLN A 54 1.30 -14.48 17.99
C GLN A 54 2.45 -15.49 18.04
N PRO A 55 2.23 -16.71 18.57
CA PRO A 55 3.22 -17.79 18.48
C PRO A 55 3.63 -18.03 17.02
N GLY A 56 4.94 -18.09 16.75
CA GLY A 56 5.47 -18.26 15.39
C GLY A 56 5.47 -16.99 14.53
N GLN A 57 5.08 -15.83 15.07
CA GLN A 57 5.16 -14.55 14.37
C GLN A 57 6.57 -13.95 14.46
N ALA A 58 7.17 -13.63 13.32
CA ALA A 58 8.50 -13.04 13.24
C ALA A 58 8.48 -11.57 13.69
N ILE A 59 9.36 -11.20 14.62
CA ILE A 59 9.48 -9.82 15.14
C ILE A 59 10.57 -9.07 14.37
N PRO A 60 10.25 -7.95 13.68
CA PRO A 60 11.26 -7.11 13.07
C PRO A 60 12.27 -6.54 14.08
N ALA A 61 13.53 -6.41 13.67
CA ALA A 61 14.56 -5.79 14.51
C ALA A 61 14.23 -4.32 14.85
N GLY A 62 14.60 -3.89 16.06
CA GLY A 62 14.39 -2.52 16.54
C GLY A 62 12.99 -2.24 17.11
N LEU A 63 12.24 -3.28 17.49
CA LEU A 63 11.01 -3.14 18.27
C LEU A 63 11.26 -3.35 19.75
N HIS A 64 10.51 -2.63 20.60
CA HIS A 64 10.48 -2.91 22.03
C HIS A 64 9.61 -4.14 22.27
N VAL A 65 10.16 -5.16 22.92
CA VAL A 65 9.45 -6.40 23.29
C VAL A 65 9.37 -6.49 24.81
N ARG A 66 8.20 -6.84 25.34
CA ARG A 66 7.99 -7.15 26.77
C ARG A 66 7.14 -8.40 26.91
N MET A 67 7.24 -9.04 28.08
CA MET A 67 6.32 -10.12 28.47
C MET A 67 5.33 -9.59 29.49
N ASN A 68 4.04 -9.83 29.26
CA ASN A 68 2.98 -9.53 30.20
C ASN A 68 2.96 -10.63 31.28
N MET A 69 3.28 -10.28 32.52
CA MET A 69 3.39 -11.26 33.62
C MET A 69 2.04 -11.81 34.10
N GLN A 70 0.92 -11.14 33.78
CA GLN A 70 -0.41 -11.61 34.17
C GLN A 70 -0.96 -12.65 33.19
N THR A 71 -0.71 -12.45 31.89
CA THR A 71 -1.22 -13.32 30.82
C THR A 71 -0.18 -14.30 30.27
N GLY A 72 1.12 -14.07 30.55
CA GLY A 72 2.24 -14.83 29.98
C GLY A 72 2.51 -14.50 28.50
N GLU A 73 1.90 -13.45 27.96
CA GLU A 73 1.94 -13.14 26.53
C GLU A 73 3.08 -12.17 26.20
N ASN A 74 3.75 -12.40 25.07
CA ASN A 74 4.73 -11.47 24.54
C ASN A 74 4.01 -10.34 23.80
N GLU A 75 4.43 -9.10 24.05
CA GLU A 75 3.91 -7.90 23.42
C GLU A 75 5.08 -7.10 22.81
N ALA A 76 4.83 -6.44 21.69
CA ALA A 76 5.80 -5.52 21.10
C ALA A 76 5.19 -4.17 20.73
N LYS A 77 6.01 -3.13 20.75
CA LYS A 77 5.68 -1.78 20.28
C LYS A 77 6.84 -1.14 19.52
N LEU A 78 6.51 -0.07 18.81
CA LEU A 78 7.48 0.79 18.13
C LEU A 78 8.32 1.56 19.17
N MET A 79 9.61 1.76 18.87
CA MET A 79 10.50 2.59 19.69
C MET A 79 10.12 4.07 19.60
N ASP A 80 10.34 4.81 20.69
CA ASP A 80 10.13 6.25 20.69
C ASP A 80 11.18 6.92 19.80
N GLY A 81 10.72 7.71 18.81
CA GLY A 81 11.59 8.33 17.80
C GLY A 81 11.72 7.53 16.49
N ASP A 82 11.10 6.35 16.38
CA ASP A 82 10.97 5.63 15.11
C ASP A 82 9.64 6.01 14.43
N ASP A 83 9.67 6.26 13.12
CA ASP A 83 8.51 6.63 12.30
C ASP A 83 7.74 5.40 11.76
N GLY A 84 8.26 4.21 12.00
CA GLY A 84 7.70 2.95 11.53
C GLY A 84 7.85 2.74 10.02
N HIS A 85 8.53 3.65 9.30
CA HIS A 85 8.61 3.64 7.84
C HIS A 85 9.48 2.50 7.27
N LYS A 86 10.11 1.69 8.11
CA LYS A 86 10.82 0.48 7.69
C LYS A 86 9.97 -0.79 7.79
N TYR A 87 9.01 -0.83 8.72
CA TYR A 87 8.23 -2.05 8.99
C TYR A 87 7.07 -2.25 7.99
N TRP A 88 6.49 -1.17 7.48
CA TRP A 88 5.46 -1.25 6.41
C TRP A 88 6.01 -1.63 5.03
N LYS A 89 7.34 -1.63 4.86
CA LYS A 89 8.01 -2.02 3.61
C LYS A 89 8.18 -3.54 3.51
N ILE A 90 8.35 -4.18 4.66
CA ILE A 90 8.56 -5.63 4.80
C ILE A 90 7.28 -6.39 4.41
N GLY A 91 6.11 -5.80 4.70
CA GLY A 91 4.81 -6.24 4.18
C GLY A 91 4.48 -5.58 2.83
N GLU A 92 4.80 -6.24 1.72
CA GLU A 92 4.57 -5.81 0.34
C GLU A 92 3.32 -4.91 0.05
N LYS A 93 3.41 -3.59 0.21
CA LYS A 93 2.47 -2.64 -0.44
C LYS A 93 3.12 -1.36 -1.00
N GLU A 94 4.45 -1.27 -1.02
CA GLU A 94 5.15 -0.06 -1.47
C GLU A 94 5.49 -0.03 -2.97
N GLY A 95 6.05 -1.14 -3.51
CA GLY A 95 6.48 -1.20 -4.90
C GLY A 95 5.33 -1.04 -5.90
N LYS A 96 4.16 -1.60 -5.57
CA LYS A 96 2.95 -1.53 -6.41
C LYS A 96 2.33 -0.14 -6.44
N ARG A 97 2.49 0.68 -5.38
CA ARG A 97 1.92 2.04 -5.33
C ARG A 97 2.76 3.04 -6.12
N LYS A 98 4.08 2.97 -6.00
CA LYS A 98 5.00 3.85 -6.74
C LYS A 98 4.90 3.62 -8.25
N THR A 99 4.87 2.37 -8.70
CA THR A 99 4.72 2.02 -10.12
C THR A 99 3.36 2.44 -10.71
N LYS A 100 2.26 2.25 -9.97
CA LYS A 100 0.92 2.73 -10.40
C LYS A 100 0.84 4.26 -10.46
N LEU A 101 1.48 4.96 -9.52
CA LEU A 101 1.52 6.42 -9.51
C LEU A 101 2.29 6.95 -10.72
N VAL A 102 3.47 6.38 -11.02
CA VAL A 102 4.29 6.76 -12.18
C VAL A 102 3.54 6.52 -13.49
N LYS A 103 2.86 5.37 -13.66
CA LYS A 103 2.03 5.10 -14.84
C LYS A 103 0.89 6.12 -15.01
N ARG A 104 0.18 6.44 -13.92
CA ARG A 104 -0.88 7.47 -13.96
C ARG A 104 -0.32 8.84 -14.34
N GLN A 105 0.88 9.15 -13.87
CA GLN A 105 1.54 10.42 -14.16
C GLN A 105 1.94 10.51 -15.65
N SER A 106 2.45 9.43 -16.25
CA SER A 106 2.71 9.38 -17.70
C SER A 106 1.43 9.48 -18.53
N ASP A 107 0.37 8.78 -18.15
CA ASP A 107 -0.92 8.81 -18.87
C ASP A 107 -1.56 10.20 -18.82
N LEU A 108 -1.41 10.91 -17.70
CA LEU A 108 -1.87 12.29 -17.58
C LEU A 108 -1.13 13.23 -18.53
N VAL A 109 0.19 13.07 -18.65
CA VAL A 109 1.02 13.85 -19.58
C VAL A 109 0.57 13.61 -21.02
N ILE A 110 0.41 12.34 -21.43
CA ILE A 110 -0.03 11.99 -22.79
C ILE A 110 -1.41 12.62 -23.08
N ARG A 111 -2.37 12.49 -22.16
CA ARG A 111 -3.71 13.08 -22.33
C ARG A 111 -3.64 14.60 -22.49
N LYS A 112 -2.85 15.30 -21.67
CA LYS A 112 -2.66 16.75 -21.79
C LYS A 112 -2.11 17.13 -23.18
N THR A 113 -1.11 16.41 -23.69
CA THR A 113 -0.57 16.70 -25.03
C THR A 113 -1.59 16.49 -26.14
N ASN A 114 -2.45 15.48 -26.03
CA ASN A 114 -3.49 15.23 -27.03
C ASN A 114 -4.60 16.29 -26.99
N VAL A 115 -4.95 16.80 -25.81
CA VAL A 115 -5.89 17.92 -25.67
C VAL A 115 -5.32 19.17 -26.33
N ALA A 116 -4.07 19.53 -26.04
CA ALA A 116 -3.42 20.69 -26.65
C ALA A 116 -3.37 20.61 -28.20
N LYS A 117 -3.10 19.41 -28.75
CA LYS A 117 -3.17 19.19 -30.21
C LYS A 117 -4.56 19.45 -30.78
N ARG A 118 -5.61 18.96 -30.10
CA ARG A 118 -7.01 19.19 -30.52
C ARG A 118 -7.40 20.66 -30.44
N GLU A 119 -6.98 21.37 -29.40
CA GLU A 119 -7.21 22.82 -29.26
C GLU A 119 -6.63 23.60 -30.44
N ILE A 120 -5.41 23.27 -30.87
CA ILE A 120 -4.78 23.88 -32.04
C ILE A 120 -5.61 23.63 -33.32
N ASP A 121 -6.12 22.41 -33.50
CA ASP A 121 -6.90 22.08 -34.69
C ASP A 121 -8.28 22.74 -34.68
N ILE A 122 -8.91 22.90 -33.51
CA ILE A 122 -10.13 23.69 -33.33
C ILE A 122 -9.87 25.16 -33.68
N ALA A 123 -8.79 25.76 -33.18
CA ALA A 123 -8.43 27.14 -33.52
C ALA A 123 -8.23 27.32 -35.05
N LYS A 124 -7.61 26.33 -35.72
CA LYS A 124 -7.51 26.34 -37.19
C LYS A 124 -8.87 26.24 -37.88
N SER A 125 -9.82 25.46 -37.36
CA SER A 125 -11.18 25.44 -37.95
C SER A 125 -11.91 26.76 -37.74
N ASP A 126 -11.80 27.36 -36.55
CA ASP A 126 -12.49 28.62 -36.22
C ASP A 126 -12.04 29.76 -37.13
N THR A 127 -10.73 29.85 -37.40
CA THR A 127 -10.22 30.84 -38.37
C THR A 127 -10.76 30.63 -39.79
N LYS A 128 -11.00 29.38 -40.22
CA LYS A 128 -11.61 29.09 -41.53
C LYS A 128 -13.09 29.45 -41.54
N ILE A 129 -13.81 29.20 -40.44
CA ILE A 129 -15.22 29.54 -40.28
C ILE A 129 -15.37 31.08 -40.33
N ALA A 130 -14.58 31.82 -39.56
CA ALA A 130 -14.61 33.29 -39.57
C ALA A 130 -14.36 33.88 -40.97
N LYS A 131 -13.42 33.31 -41.73
CA LYS A 131 -13.19 33.71 -43.14
C LYS A 131 -14.43 33.46 -44.02
N ARG A 132 -15.14 32.35 -43.82
CA ARG A 132 -16.39 32.08 -44.57
C ARG A 132 -17.50 33.04 -44.18
N GLU A 133 -17.67 33.31 -42.90
CA GLU A 133 -18.67 34.27 -42.39
C GLU A 133 -18.47 35.67 -42.96
N THR A 134 -17.23 36.18 -42.97
CA THR A 134 -16.93 37.48 -43.58
C THR A 134 -17.27 37.52 -45.08
N ASN A 135 -17.05 36.42 -45.80
CA ASN A 135 -17.41 36.34 -47.22
C ASN A 135 -18.93 36.28 -47.43
N ILE A 136 -19.66 35.61 -46.54
CA ILE A 136 -21.13 35.58 -46.57
C ILE A 136 -21.67 36.99 -46.31
N ALA A 137 -21.20 37.68 -45.27
CA ALA A 137 -21.62 39.05 -44.97
C ALA A 137 -21.35 40.03 -46.13
N LYS A 138 -20.21 39.90 -46.82
CA LYS A 138 -19.91 40.68 -48.04
C LYS A 138 -20.90 40.41 -49.18
N ARG A 139 -21.38 39.17 -49.33
CA ARG A 139 -22.39 38.84 -50.34
C ARG A 139 -23.76 39.38 -49.95
N GLU A 140 -24.15 39.28 -48.68
CA GLU A 140 -25.42 39.81 -48.18
C GLU A 140 -25.50 41.33 -48.36
N THR A 141 -24.45 42.06 -47.99
CA THR A 141 -24.37 43.52 -48.20
C THR A 141 -24.47 43.88 -49.68
N SER A 142 -23.76 43.17 -50.56
CA SER A 142 -23.87 43.37 -52.01
C SER A 142 -25.29 43.13 -52.54
N LEU A 143 -26.00 42.10 -52.05
CA LEU A 143 -27.38 41.83 -52.43
C LEU A 143 -28.35 42.92 -51.96
N LEU A 144 -28.18 43.40 -50.73
CA LEU A 144 -29.00 44.49 -50.18
C LEU A 144 -28.83 45.79 -51.00
N ASP A 145 -27.61 46.10 -51.44
CA ASP A 145 -27.35 47.27 -52.27
C ASP A 145 -27.99 47.14 -53.67
N ILE A 146 -27.96 45.94 -54.27
CA ILE A 146 -28.65 45.68 -55.54
C ILE A 146 -30.16 45.87 -55.39
N LEU A 147 -30.77 45.35 -54.33
CA LEU A 147 -32.21 45.51 -54.07
C LEU A 147 -32.57 46.98 -53.83
N ARG A 148 -31.72 47.72 -53.11
CA ARG A 148 -31.88 49.16 -52.87
C ARG A 148 -31.83 49.96 -54.17
N GLN A 149 -30.93 49.61 -55.10
CA GLN A 149 -30.85 50.28 -56.40
C GLN A 149 -32.13 50.03 -57.23
N LYS A 150 -32.57 48.77 -57.33
CA LYS A 150 -33.80 48.42 -58.07
C LYS A 150 -35.06 49.11 -57.55
N GLY A 151 -35.16 49.34 -56.23
CA GLY A 151 -36.29 50.06 -55.64
C GLY A 151 -36.27 51.57 -55.83
N ARG A 152 -35.16 52.16 -56.29
CA ARG A 152 -35.05 53.59 -56.63
C ARG A 152 -35.35 53.91 -58.10
N ASP A 153 -35.31 52.89 -58.96
CA ASP A 153 -35.47 53.02 -60.41
C ASP A 153 -36.93 52.75 -60.87
N LEU A 154 -37.88 52.59 -59.92
CA LEU A 154 -39.33 52.42 -60.10
C LEU A 154 -40.07 53.63 -59.50
#